data_AF-A0A4U1F7H2-F1
#
_entry.id   AF-A0A4U1F7H2-F1
#
_cell.length_a   1.000
_cell.length_b   1.000
_cell.length_c   1.000
_cell.angle_alpha   90.00
_cell.angle_beta   90.00
_cell.angle_gamma   90.00
#
_symmetry.space_group_name_H-M   'P 1'
#
loop_
_entity.id
_entity.type
_entity.pdbx_description
1 polymer ?
#
loop_
_entity_poly.entity_id
_entity_poly.type
_entity_poly.pdbx_seq_one_letter_code
_entity_poly.pdbx_strand_id
1 'polypeptide(L)'
;MALAKMLSEKGTKLEGPSGPTFLAFAQALQSLPETLAEKAGLAVSDVMAEMNGAHQAGNFLIGVEVEGIINAAQEEVWDTLIAKAQGLRAVADVVLQLLTGHDIAVAKKSPTPHQDLKPEPKKAKDHPYPVKKRSPWNK
;
A
#
# COMPACT_ATOMS: atom_id res chain seq x y z
N MET A 1 8.27 -9.26 19.46
CA MET A 1 7.84 -10.57 19.99
C MET A 1 6.89 -10.46 21.19
N ALA A 2 7.15 -9.63 22.21
CA ALA A 2 6.31 -9.55 23.42
C ALA A 2 4.80 -9.37 23.14
N LEU A 3 4.43 -8.44 22.26
CA LEU A 3 3.04 -8.23 21.87
C LEU A 3 2.43 -9.48 21.19
N ALA A 4 3.19 -10.18 20.33
CA ALA A 4 2.73 -11.41 19.70
C ALA A 4 2.41 -12.49 20.75
N LYS A 5 3.25 -12.65 21.78
CA LYS A 5 2.97 -13.55 22.91
C LYS A 5 1.67 -13.15 23.62
N MET A 6 1.52 -11.88 24.01
CA MET A 6 0.33 -11.40 24.73
C MET A 6 -0.96 -11.60 23.93
N LEU A 7 -0.92 -11.33 22.62
CA LEU A 7 -2.06 -11.55 21.74
C LEU A 7 -2.36 -13.04 21.56
N SER A 8 -1.32 -13.89 21.48
CA SER A 8 -1.49 -15.35 21.41
C SER A 8 -2.17 -15.89 22.67
N GLU A 9 -1.70 -15.49 23.86
CA GLU A 9 -2.29 -15.87 25.15
C GLU A 9 -3.72 -15.38 25.33
N LYS A 10 -4.04 -14.22 24.74
CA LYS A 10 -5.42 -13.73 24.72
C LYS A 10 -6.28 -14.53 23.74
N GLY A 11 -5.76 -14.83 22.56
CA GLY A 11 -6.44 -15.60 21.52
C GLY A 11 -6.82 -17.01 21.96
N THR A 12 -5.95 -17.71 22.69
CA THR A 12 -6.21 -19.06 23.20
C THR A 12 -7.32 -19.12 24.26
N LYS A 13 -7.64 -18.00 24.91
CA LYS A 13 -8.67 -17.90 25.95
C LYS A 13 -10.03 -17.45 25.41
N LEU A 14 -10.10 -17.03 24.14
CA LEU A 14 -11.32 -16.50 23.54
C LEU A 14 -12.02 -17.56 22.69
N GLU A 15 -13.34 -17.62 22.80
CA GLU A 15 -14.19 -18.48 21.99
C GLU A 15 -14.63 -17.79 20.68
N GLY A 16 -15.11 -18.61 19.74
CA GLY A 16 -15.66 -18.12 18.47
C GLY A 16 -14.60 -17.46 17.55
N PRO A 17 -15.02 -16.56 16.64
CA PRO A 17 -14.14 -16.01 15.61
C PRO A 17 -13.06 -15.06 16.17
N SER A 18 -13.25 -14.55 17.39
CA SER A 18 -12.29 -13.65 18.04
C SER A 18 -10.96 -14.36 18.32
N GLY A 19 -10.97 -15.59 18.84
CA GLY A 19 -9.75 -16.33 19.17
C GLY A 19 -8.76 -16.45 18.00
N PRO A 20 -9.18 -17.04 16.86
CA PRO A 20 -8.36 -17.13 15.66
C PRO A 20 -7.86 -15.78 15.13
N THR A 21 -8.66 -14.71 15.26
CA THR A 21 -8.25 -13.36 14.83
C THR A 21 -7.04 -12.85 15.62
N PHE A 22 -7.05 -13.03 16.95
CA PHE A 22 -5.92 -12.67 17.80
C PHE A 22 -4.67 -13.51 17.48
N LEU A 23 -4.84 -14.81 17.25
CA LEU A 23 -3.75 -15.72 16.87
C LEU A 23 -3.12 -15.33 15.53
N ALA A 24 -3.94 -15.02 14.52
CA ALA A 24 -3.47 -14.59 13.21
C ALA A 24 -2.69 -13.26 13.28
N PHE A 25 -3.19 -12.28 14.05
CA PHE A 25 -2.46 -11.03 14.25
C PHE A 25 -1.14 -11.23 15.01
N ALA A 26 -1.15 -12.10 16.04
CA ALA A 26 0.06 -12.46 16.75
C ALA A 26 1.11 -13.10 15.83
N GLN A 27 0.69 -14.00 14.94
CA GLN A 27 1.55 -14.60 13.93
C GLN A 27 2.08 -13.54 12.95
N ALA A 28 1.25 -12.61 12.48
CA ALA A 28 1.68 -11.53 11.59
C ALA A 28 2.79 -10.65 12.20
N LEU A 29 2.74 -10.38 13.50
CA LEU A 29 3.78 -9.63 14.21
C LEU A 29 5.14 -10.34 14.25
N GLN A 30 5.19 -11.66 14.05
CA GLN A 30 6.44 -12.43 14.01
C GLN A 30 7.26 -12.16 12.74
N SER A 31 6.62 -11.65 11.67
CA SER A 31 7.33 -11.27 10.44
C SER A 31 8.42 -10.22 10.67
N LEU A 32 8.27 -9.33 11.66
CA LEU A 32 9.25 -8.30 11.98
C LEU A 32 10.60 -8.90 12.45
N PRO A 33 10.65 -9.69 13.54
CA PRO A 33 11.89 -10.33 13.95
C PRO A 33 12.39 -11.40 12.96
N GLU A 34 11.51 -12.10 12.24
CA GLU A 34 11.92 -13.01 11.15
C GLU A 34 12.70 -12.25 10.07
N THR A 35 12.19 -11.09 9.65
CA THR A 35 12.85 -10.25 8.65
C THR A 35 14.19 -9.73 9.17
N LEU A 36 14.28 -9.31 10.44
CA LEU A 36 15.55 -8.87 11.02
C LEU A 36 16.58 -10.00 11.03
N ALA A 37 16.19 -11.20 11.46
CA ALA A 37 17.06 -12.37 11.46
C ALA A 37 17.51 -12.74 10.04
N GLU A 38 16.60 -12.73 9.07
CA GLU A 38 16.91 -12.98 7.66
C GLU A 38 17.92 -11.96 7.11
N LYS A 39 17.71 -10.66 7.39
CA LYS A 39 18.62 -9.60 6.92
C LYS A 39 19.99 -9.62 7.62
N ALA A 40 20.06 -10.14 8.84
CA ALA A 40 21.31 -10.41 9.54
C ALA A 40 22.02 -11.68 9.02
N GLY A 41 21.39 -12.48 8.15
CA GLY A 41 21.95 -13.76 7.68
C GLY A 41 21.90 -14.87 8.73
N LEU A 42 21.07 -14.71 9.76
CA LEU A 42 20.91 -15.68 10.84
C LEU A 42 19.94 -16.80 10.43
N ALA A 43 20.08 -17.96 11.08
CA ALA A 43 19.12 -19.04 10.98
C ALA A 43 17.79 -18.62 11.65
N VAL A 44 16.81 -18.22 10.83
CA VAL A 44 15.53 -17.67 11.31
C VAL A 44 14.82 -18.62 12.29
N SER A 45 14.84 -19.93 12.03
CA SER A 45 14.24 -20.93 12.94
C SER A 45 14.82 -20.86 14.35
N ASP A 46 16.14 -20.72 14.44
CA ASP A 46 16.88 -20.83 15.69
C ASP A 46 16.68 -19.56 16.52
N VAL A 47 16.82 -18.39 15.88
CA VAL A 47 16.55 -17.09 16.49
C VAL A 47 15.10 -17.00 16.97
N MET A 48 14.14 -17.45 16.16
CA MET A 48 12.73 -17.42 16.54
C MET A 48 12.41 -18.39 17.67
N ALA A 49 13.03 -19.57 17.71
CA ALA A 49 12.88 -20.52 18.82
C ALA A 49 13.44 -19.94 20.14
N GLU A 50 14.65 -19.39 20.10
CA GLU A 50 15.30 -18.79 21.26
C GLU A 50 14.52 -17.59 21.79
N MET A 51 14.12 -16.68 20.90
CA MET A 51 13.34 -15.51 21.27
C MET A 51 11.96 -15.91 21.81
N ASN A 52 11.30 -16.92 21.26
CA ASN A 52 10.06 -17.45 21.83
C ASN A 52 10.27 -17.99 23.25
N GLY A 53 11.33 -18.77 23.49
CA GLY A 53 11.67 -19.27 24.82
C GLY A 53 11.91 -18.15 25.82
N ALA A 54 12.68 -17.13 25.43
CA ALA A 54 12.98 -16.00 26.30
C ALA A 54 11.73 -15.16 26.66
N HIS A 55 10.84 -14.92 25.68
CA HIS A 55 9.60 -14.19 25.92
C HIS A 55 8.60 -15.02 26.75
N GLN A 56 8.58 -16.36 26.61
CA GLN A 56 7.81 -17.25 27.49
C GLN A 56 8.29 -17.19 28.94
N ALA A 57 9.60 -17.06 29.16
CA ALA A 57 10.20 -16.85 30.49
C ALA A 57 9.95 -15.45 31.08
N GLY A 58 9.27 -14.55 30.38
CA GLY A 58 8.94 -13.20 30.84
C GLY A 58 9.94 -12.11 30.41
N ASN A 59 10.95 -12.45 29.61
CA ASN A 59 11.95 -11.48 29.14
C ASN A 59 11.42 -10.70 27.93
N PHE A 60 10.60 -9.66 28.18
CA PHE A 60 9.93 -8.89 27.13
C PHE A 60 10.85 -8.02 26.27
N LEU A 61 12.07 -7.76 26.72
CA LEU A 61 13.03 -6.86 26.08
C LEU A 61 14.02 -7.59 25.17
N ILE A 62 13.83 -8.90 24.97
CA ILE A 62 14.65 -9.65 24.04
C ILE A 62 14.27 -9.30 22.60
N GLY A 63 15.26 -8.85 21.82
CA GLY A 63 15.17 -8.48 20.42
C GLY A 63 16.12 -9.30 19.55
N VAL A 64 16.33 -8.84 18.33
CA VAL A 64 17.25 -9.45 17.34
C VAL A 64 18.28 -8.40 16.94
N GLU A 65 19.53 -8.82 16.83
CA GLU A 65 20.67 -8.04 16.32
C GLU A 65 21.43 -8.84 15.25
N VAL A 66 22.61 -8.37 14.85
CA VAL A 66 23.43 -8.99 13.81
C VAL A 66 24.04 -10.34 14.23
N GLU A 67 24.26 -10.56 15.53
CA GLU A 67 24.87 -11.79 16.05
C GLU A 67 23.86 -12.79 16.65
N GLY A 68 22.58 -12.43 16.77
CA GLY A 68 21.58 -13.29 17.41
C GLY A 68 20.51 -12.52 18.16
N ILE A 69 20.10 -13.02 19.32
CA ILE A 69 19.20 -12.31 20.23
C ILE A 69 19.97 -11.39 21.17
N ILE A 70 19.34 -10.27 21.55
CA ILE A 70 19.91 -9.29 22.47
C ILE A 70 18.90 -8.84 23.51
N ASN A 71 19.37 -8.32 24.65
CA ASN A 71 18.52 -7.54 25.54
C ASN A 71 18.56 -6.07 25.12
N ALA A 72 17.49 -5.59 24.50
CA ALA A 72 17.42 -4.25 23.94
C ALA A 72 17.67 -3.13 24.98
N ALA A 73 17.33 -3.35 26.25
CA ALA A 73 17.60 -2.35 27.28
C ALA A 73 19.06 -2.32 27.73
N GLN A 74 19.77 -3.44 27.70
CA GLN A 74 21.20 -3.50 28.00
C GLN A 74 22.02 -2.87 26.87
N GLU A 75 21.56 -3.03 25.62
CA GLU A 75 22.18 -2.44 24.42
C GLU A 75 21.67 -1.02 24.11
N GLU A 76 20.90 -0.40 25.02
CA GLU A 76 20.35 0.95 24.87
C GLU A 76 19.51 1.18 23.59
N VAL A 77 18.90 0.13 23.05
CA VAL A 77 18.04 0.17 21.86
C VAL A 77 16.61 0.52 22.27
N TRP A 78 16.26 1.80 22.08
CA TRP A 78 14.93 2.34 22.42
C TRP A 78 14.18 2.84 21.19
N ASP A 79 12.85 2.75 21.23
CA ASP A 79 11.95 3.30 20.21
C ASP A 79 10.78 4.04 20.88
N THR A 80 10.15 4.93 20.13
CA THR A 80 9.05 5.77 20.62
C THR A 80 7.75 4.96 20.68
N LEU A 81 7.20 4.82 21.89
CA LEU A 81 5.93 4.11 22.13
C LEU A 81 4.79 4.65 21.26
N ILE A 82 4.67 5.98 21.15
CA ILE A 82 3.61 6.64 20.37
C ILE A 82 3.69 6.22 18.90
N ALA A 83 4.89 6.22 18.31
CA ALA A 83 5.09 5.82 16.92
C ALA A 83 4.71 4.35 16.69
N LYS A 84 5.13 3.44 17.58
CA LYS A 84 4.75 2.02 17.51
C LYS A 84 3.23 1.81 17.60
N ALA A 85 2.57 2.48 18.56
CA ALA A 85 1.14 2.35 18.78
C ALA A 85 0.32 2.89 17.59
N GLN A 86 0.68 4.08 17.09
CA GLN A 86 0.03 4.68 15.92
C GLN A 86 0.26 3.85 14.65
N GLY A 87 1.47 3.33 14.45
CA GLY A 87 1.78 2.47 13.31
C GLY A 87 0.93 1.20 13.30
N LEU A 88 0.82 0.49 14.43
CA LEU A 88 -0.02 -0.69 14.54
C LEU A 88 -1.51 -0.38 14.29
N ARG A 89 -1.99 0.77 14.79
CA ARG A 89 -3.36 1.21 14.55
C ARG A 89 -3.62 1.50 13.08
N ALA A 90 -2.73 2.25 12.44
CA ALA A 90 -2.85 2.60 11.03
C ALA A 90 -2.84 1.36 10.13
N VAL A 91 -1.96 0.38 10.40
CA VAL A 91 -1.93 -0.88 9.66
C VAL A 91 -3.23 -1.66 9.83
N ALA A 92 -3.76 -1.76 11.05
CA ALA A 92 -5.04 -2.43 11.28
C ALA A 92 -6.20 -1.75 10.52
N ASP A 93 -6.27 -0.42 10.57
CA ASP A 93 -7.31 0.36 9.87
C ASP A 93 -7.21 0.20 8.35
N VAL A 94 -5.99 0.22 7.77
CA VAL A 94 -5.76 0.00 6.33
C VAL A 94 -6.12 -1.43 5.92
N VAL A 95 -5.69 -2.44 6.69
CA VAL A 95 -6.03 -3.84 6.40
C VAL A 95 -7.54 -4.06 6.45
N LEU A 96 -8.24 -3.45 7.42
CA LEU A 96 -9.70 -3.52 7.51
C LEU A 96 -10.37 -2.89 6.28
N GLN A 97 -9.89 -1.74 5.81
CA GLN A 97 -10.37 -1.11 4.58
C GLN A 97 -10.17 -2.01 3.36
N LEU A 98 -9.00 -2.65 3.23
CA LEU A 98 -8.70 -3.57 2.12
C LEU A 98 -9.59 -4.83 2.16
N LEU A 99 -9.89 -5.37 3.34
CA LEU A 99 -10.72 -6.56 3.49
C LEU A 99 -12.22 -6.27 3.32
N THR A 100 -12.68 -5.07 3.67
CA THR A 100 -14.11 -4.70 3.66
C THR A 100 -14.55 -4.04 2.35
N GLY A 101 -13.62 -3.39 1.64
CA GLY A 101 -13.88 -2.75 0.36
C GLY A 101 -14.06 -3.79 -0.74
N HIS A 102 -15.31 -4.14 -1.06
CA HIS A 102 -15.63 -4.97 -2.22
C HIS A 102 -15.98 -4.10 -3.43
N ASP A 103 -15.55 -4.56 -4.60
CA ASP A 103 -15.64 -3.97 -5.95
C ASP A 103 -14.85 -2.67 -6.20
N ILE A 104 -13.69 -2.84 -6.85
CA ILE A 104 -12.90 -1.75 -7.41
C ILE A 104 -13.31 -1.55 -8.88
N ALA A 105 -14.16 -0.55 -9.16
CA ALA A 105 -14.45 -0.13 -10.52
C ALA A 105 -13.36 0.84 -11.03
N VAL A 106 -12.44 0.35 -11.85
CA VAL A 106 -11.41 1.19 -12.49
C VAL A 106 -12.02 1.88 -13.72
N ALA A 107 -12.13 3.20 -13.69
CA ALA A 107 -12.55 3.97 -14.86
C ALA A 107 -11.51 3.83 -15.98
N LYS A 108 -11.92 3.32 -17.15
CA LYS A 108 -11.10 3.41 -18.36
C LYS A 108 -10.94 4.88 -18.73
N LYS A 109 -9.73 5.30 -19.12
CA LYS A 109 -9.53 6.61 -19.76
C LYS A 109 -10.53 6.71 -20.92
N SER A 110 -11.36 7.75 -20.90
CA SER A 110 -12.18 8.08 -22.06
C SER A 110 -11.26 8.28 -23.26
N PRO A 111 -11.67 7.87 -24.47
CA PRO A 111 -10.98 8.29 -25.68
C PRO A 111 -10.86 9.81 -25.63
N THR A 112 -9.67 10.33 -25.84
CA THR A 112 -9.45 11.77 -26.03
C THR A 112 -10.46 12.24 -27.06
N PRO A 113 -11.25 13.30 -26.82
CA PRO A 113 -12.08 13.86 -27.87
C PRO A 113 -11.17 14.14 -29.06
N HIS A 114 -11.38 13.41 -30.16
CA HIS A 114 -10.75 13.74 -31.43
C HIS A 114 -11.12 15.20 -31.67
N GLN A 115 -10.11 16.08 -31.70
CA GLN A 115 -10.31 17.43 -32.17
C GLN A 115 -10.75 17.28 -33.62
N ASP A 116 -12.06 17.44 -33.86
CA ASP A 116 -12.62 17.55 -35.18
C ASP A 116 -11.78 18.58 -35.93
N LEU A 117 -11.12 18.09 -36.98
CA LEU A 117 -10.39 18.91 -37.93
C LEU A 117 -11.31 20.05 -38.34
N LYS A 118 -10.89 21.29 -38.04
CA LYS A 118 -11.52 22.52 -38.51
C LYS A 118 -12.02 22.35 -39.94
N PRO A 119 -13.28 22.70 -40.27
CA PRO A 119 -13.69 22.73 -41.67
C PRO A 119 -12.85 23.81 -42.40
N GLU A 120 -12.19 23.41 -43.48
CA GLU A 120 -11.46 24.30 -44.36
C GLU A 120 -12.35 25.46 -44.86
N PRO A 121 -11.78 26.68 -45.07
CA PRO A 121 -12.53 27.81 -45.56
C PRO A 121 -12.94 27.56 -47.02
N LYS A 122 -14.25 27.61 -47.29
CA LYS A 122 -14.81 27.53 -48.64
C LYS A 122 -14.23 28.66 -49.50
N LYS A 123 -13.46 28.30 -50.54
CA LYS A 123 -13.00 29.21 -51.59
C LYS A 123 -14.18 30.04 -52.12
N ALA A 124 -14.05 31.36 -52.05
CA ALA A 124 -14.97 32.30 -52.68
C ALA A 124 -14.96 32.09 -54.20
N LYS A 125 -16.15 31.95 -54.79
CA LYS A 125 -16.35 31.83 -56.24
C LYS A 125 -15.94 33.13 -56.93
N ASP A 126 -15.07 33.00 -57.93
CA ASP A 126 -14.64 34.08 -58.83
C ASP A 126 -15.82 34.85 -59.44
N HIS A 127 -15.74 36.17 -59.37
CA HIS A 127 -16.60 37.09 -60.09
C HIS A 127 -16.18 37.17 -61.57
N PRO A 128 -17.09 36.93 -62.53
CA PRO A 128 -16.77 37.13 -63.95
C PRO A 128 -16.84 38.63 -64.33
N TYR A 129 -15.77 39.11 -64.97
CA TYR A 129 -15.59 40.48 -65.48
C TYR A 129 -16.68 40.90 -66.51
N PRO A 130 -16.97 42.20 -66.66
CA PRO A 130 -18.12 42.67 -67.42
C PRO A 130 -17.90 42.67 -68.94
N VAL A 131 -18.90 42.14 -69.66
CA VAL A 131 -18.98 42.11 -71.12
C VAL A 131 -19.32 43.51 -71.67
N LYS A 132 -18.47 44.03 -72.56
CA LYS A 132 -18.74 45.26 -73.35
C LYS A 132 -19.94 45.03 -74.29
N LYS A 133 -21.00 45.83 -74.15
CA LYS A 133 -22.11 45.90 -75.12
C LYS A 133 -21.66 46.66 -76.37
N ARG A 134 -21.76 46.04 -77.55
CA ARG A 134 -21.78 46.74 -78.85
C ARG A 134 -23.19 47.28 -79.08
N SER A 135 -23.32 48.57 -79.36
CA SER A 135 -24.58 49.19 -79.81
C SER A 135 -24.74 48.93 -81.32
N PRO A 136 -25.93 48.52 -81.80
CA PRO A 136 -26.26 48.62 -83.22
C PRO A 136 -26.58 50.10 -83.54
N TRP A 137 -26.82 50.44 -84.80
CA TRP A 137 -27.07 51.81 -85.34
C TRP A 137 -25.82 52.56 -85.80
N ASN A 138 -25.28 52.12 -86.96
CA ASN A 138 -24.79 53.02 -88.01
C ASN A 138 -25.70 52.83 -89.23
N LYS A 139 -26.63 53.79 -89.41
CA LYS A 139 -27.02 54.39 -90.69
C LYS A 139 -27.14 55.89 -90.42
#